data_AF-A0A382WJY2-F1
#
_entry.id   AF-A0A382WJY2-F1
#
_cell.length_a   1.000
_cell.length_b   1.000
_cell.length_c   1.000
_cell.angle_alpha   90.00
_cell.angle_beta   90.00
_cell.angle_gamma   90.00
#
_symmetry.space_group_name_H-M   'P 1'
#
loop_
_entity.id
_entity.type
_entity.pdbx_description
1 polymer ?
#
loop_
_entity_poly.entity_id
_entity_poly.type
_entity_poly.pdbx_seq_one_letter_code
_entity_poly.pdbx_strand_id
1 'polypeptide(L)' 'EINGEAVDPLIGWCLTYLINFTGHPAASIPAGLSAGGLPIGMQIIGRRYADSDVLTASAAYERLRPWHETYQRCIDRTD' A
#
# COMPACT_ATOMS: atom_id res chain seq x y z
N GLU A 1 9.52 8.64 15.33
CA GLU A 1 9.95 9.87 14.67
C GLU A 1 9.97 9.63 13.17
N ILE A 2 9.59 10.62 12.36
CA ILE A 2 9.73 10.59 10.90
C ILE A 2 10.50 11.87 10.53
N ASN A 3 11.69 11.73 9.93
CA ASN A 3 12.53 12.86 9.51
C ASN A 3 12.79 13.93 10.60
N GLY A 4 13.07 13.56 11.86
CA GLY A 4 13.26 14.54 12.93
C GLY A 4 12.00 14.84 13.75
N GLU A 5 10.81 14.50 13.25
CA GLU A 5 9.54 14.87 13.88
C GLU A 5 8.94 13.72 14.68
N ALA A 6 8.61 13.98 15.95
CA ALA A 6 7.91 13.03 16.79
C ALA A 6 6.50 12.75 16.22
N VAL A 7 6.12 11.47 16.18
CA VAL A 7 4.79 11.02 15.76
C VAL A 7 4.21 10.13 16.84
N ASP A 8 2.87 10.08 16.93
CA ASP A 8 2.19 9.12 17.79
C ASP A 8 2.69 7.69 17.49
N PRO A 9 3.13 6.93 18.50
CA PRO A 9 3.80 5.65 18.27
C PRO A 9 2.84 4.54 17.83
N LEU A 10 1.54 4.67 18.12
CA LEU A 10 0.57 3.62 17.84
C LEU A 10 0.05 3.72 16.40
N ILE A 11 -0.43 4.90 15.99
CA ILE A 11 -1.10 5.08 14.70
C ILE A 11 -0.64 6.31 13.93
N GLY A 12 0.23 7.15 14.51
CA GLY A 12 0.64 8.44 13.92
C GLY A 12 1.31 8.33 12.55
N TRP A 13 1.93 7.18 12.24
CA TRP A 13 2.57 6.89 10.97
C TRP A 13 1.68 6.10 9.98
N CYS A 14 0.51 5.64 10.43
CA CYS A 14 -0.44 4.88 9.64
C CYS A 14 -1.36 5.82 8.85
N LEU A 15 -0.90 6.33 7.71
CA LEU A 15 -1.65 7.29 6.88
C LEU A 15 -3.04 6.80 6.42
N THR A 16 -3.33 5.51 6.57
CA THR A 16 -4.62 4.88 6.25
C THR A 16 -5.79 5.41 7.06
N TYR A 17 -5.57 5.91 8.29
CA TYR A 17 -6.67 6.24 9.21
C TYR A 17 -7.59 7.35 8.68
N LEU A 18 -7.09 8.23 7.80
CA LEU A 18 -7.88 9.30 7.19
C LEU A 18 -9.10 8.75 6.43
N ILE A 19 -8.96 7.55 5.86
CA ILE A 19 -10.02 6.93 5.07
C ILE A 19 -11.10 6.31 5.97
N ASN A 20 -10.75 5.86 7.18
CA ASN A 20 -11.72 5.39 8.17
C ASN A 20 -12.72 6.48 8.55
N PHE A 21 -12.28 7.75 8.61
CA PHE A 21 -13.15 8.88 8.93
C PHE A 21 -13.99 9.35 7.75
N THR A 22 -13.44 9.31 6.55
CA THR A 22 -14.10 9.90 5.37
C THR A 22 -14.98 8.91 4.61
N GLY A 23 -14.77 7.60 4.80
CA GLY A 23 -15.57 6.54 4.18
C GLY A 23 -15.35 6.37 2.67
N HIS A 24 -14.20 6.83 2.15
CA HIS A 24 -13.82 6.59 0.75
C HIS A 24 -13.35 5.15 0.55
N PRO A 25 -13.57 4.54 -0.62
CA PRO A 25 -12.93 3.28 -0.95
C PRO A 25 -11.43 3.49 -1.15
N ALA A 26 -10.61 2.58 -0.64
CA ALA A 26 -9.18 2.60 -0.83
C ALA A 26 -8.58 1.19 -0.89
N ALA A 27 -7.50 1.04 -1.66
CA ALA A 27 -6.71 -0.18 -1.74
C ALA A 27 -5.24 0.13 -1.50
N SER A 28 -4.53 -0.78 -0.85
CA SER A 28 -3.06 -0.76 -0.74
C SER A 28 -2.50 -1.80 -1.71
N ILE A 29 -1.67 -1.35 -2.66
CA ILE A 29 -1.05 -2.23 -3.67
C ILE A 29 0.47 -2.20 -3.57
N PRO A 30 1.18 -3.31 -3.87
CA PRO A 30 2.64 -3.32 -3.91
C PRO A 30 3.18 -2.35 -4.96
N ALA A 31 4.09 -1.48 -4.54
CA ALA A 31 4.71 -0.45 -5.37
C ALA A 31 6.21 -0.72 -5.63
N GLY A 32 6.73 -1.82 -5.10
CA GLY A 32 8.12 -2.25 -5.25
C GLY A 32 8.75 -2.62 -3.93
N LEU A 33 10.08 -2.70 -3.94
CA LEU A 33 10.90 -3.01 -2.78
C LEU A 33 11.79 -1.81 -2.45
N SER A 34 12.07 -1.62 -1.16
CA SER A 34 13.10 -0.68 -0.71
C SER A 34 14.48 -1.19 -1.09
N ALA A 35 15.51 -0.34 -0.94
CA ALA A 35 16.90 -0.75 -1.09
C ALA A 35 17.29 -1.93 -0.17
N GLY A 36 16.61 -2.06 0.98
CA GLY A 36 16.76 -3.18 1.91
C GLY A 36 15.90 -4.41 1.56
N GLY A 37 15.21 -4.41 0.42
CA GLY A 37 14.37 -5.52 -0.02
C GLY A 37 13.02 -5.67 0.68
N LEU A 38 12.61 -4.69 1.49
CA LEU A 38 11.30 -4.70 2.17
C LEU A 38 10.20 -4.15 1.25
N PRO A 39 8.96 -4.67 1.32
CA PRO A 39 7.87 -4.20 0.47
C PRO A 39 7.47 -2.76 0.78
N ILE A 40 7.21 -1.99 -0.28
CA ILE A 40 6.64 -0.65 -0.23
C ILE A 40 5.22 -0.74 -0.79
N GLY A 41 4.24 -0.21 -0.05
CA GLY A 41 2.85 -0.11 -0.50
C GLY A 41 2.50 1.28 -1.02
N MET A 42 1.62 1.34 -2.02
CA MET A 42 0.99 2.57 -2.51
C MET A 42 -0.52 2.49 -2.26
N GLN A 43 -1.08 3.55 -1.67
CA GLN A 43 -2.51 3.65 -1.42
C GLN A 43 -3.22 4.34 -2.60
N ILE A 44 -4.23 3.69 -3.17
CA ILE A 44 -5.13 4.27 -4.16
C ILE A 44 -6.45 4.58 -3.46
N ILE A 45 -6.90 5.84 -3.52
CA ILE A 45 -8.14 6.30 -2.89
C ILE A 45 -9.09 6.79 -3.98
N GLY A 46 -10.30 6.24 -3.99
CA GLY A 46 -11.34 6.60 -4.94
C GLY A 46 -12.34 7.60 -4.39
N ARG A 47 -13.26 8.05 -5.26
CA ARG A 47 -14.45 8.80 -4.82
C ARG A 47 -15.35 7.90 -3.99
N ARG A 48 -16.16 8.50 -3.10
CA ARG A 48 -17.12 7.78 -2.26
C ARG A 48 -18.05 6.91 -3.13
N TYR A 49 -18.25 5.65 -2.72
CA TYR A 49 -19.05 4.64 -3.43
C TYR A 49 -18.54 4.23 -4.82
N ALA A 50 -17.30 4.59 -5.18
CA ALA A 50 -16.68 4.26 -6.46
C ALA A 50 -15.63 3.14 -6.32
N ASP A 51 -15.98 2.05 -5.65
CA ASP A 51 -15.11 0.88 -5.43
C ASP A 51 -14.57 0.31 -6.75
N SER A 52 -15.38 0.33 -7.81
CA SER A 52 -14.98 -0.08 -9.15
C SER A 52 -13.82 0.74 -9.72
N ASP A 53 -13.76 2.05 -9.42
CA ASP A 53 -12.70 2.93 -9.90
C ASP A 53 -11.37 2.54 -9.25
N VAL A 54 -11.37 2.25 -7.94
CA VAL A 54 -10.20 1.82 -7.19
C VAL A 54 -9.68 0.47 -7.70
N LEU A 55 -10.58 -0.50 -7.90
CA LEU A 55 -10.22 -1.81 -8.45
C LEU A 55 -9.69 -1.71 -9.88
N THR A 56 -10.31 -0.88 -10.71
CA THR A 56 -9.86 -0.67 -12.10
C THR A 56 -8.46 -0.05 -12.15
N ALA A 57 -8.19 0.96 -11.32
CA ALA A 57 -6.86 1.57 -11.22
C ALA A 57 -5.83 0.58 -10.67
N SER A 58 -6.19 -0.20 -9.64
CA SER A 58 -5.33 -1.22 -9.05
C SER A 58 -4.95 -2.29 -10.06
N ALA A 59 -5.92 -2.82 -10.81
CA ALA A 59 -5.69 -3.83 -11.84
C ALA A 59 -4.90 -3.28 -13.04
N ALA A 60 -5.11 -2.01 -13.40
CA ALA A 60 -4.31 -1.35 -14.43
C ALA A 60 -2.84 -1.24 -14.00
N TYR A 61 -2.59 -0.85 -12.74
CA TYR A 61 -1.23 -0.79 -12.20
C TYR A 61 -0.60 -2.19 -12.12
N GLU A 62 -1.32 -3.20 -11.64
CA GLU A 62 -0.83 -4.59 -11.57
C GLU A 62 -0.36 -5.12 -12.93
N ARG A 63 -1.10 -4.85 -14.01
CA ARG A 63 -0.70 -5.28 -15.37
C ARG A 63 0.54 -4.56 -15.89
N LEU A 64 0.73 -3.29 -15.52
CA LEU A 64 1.90 -2.50 -15.93
C LEU A 64 3.13 -2.77 -15.06
N ARG A 65 2.91 -3.16 -13.80
CA ARG A 65 3.93 -3.38 -12.77
C ARG A 65 3.58 -4.61 -11.94
N PRO A 66 3.71 -5.81 -12.52
CA PRO A 66 3.41 -7.04 -11.79
C PRO A 66 4.38 -7.20 -10.62
N TRP A 67 3.85 -7.58 -9.45
CA TRP A 67 4.65 -7.80 -8.23
C TRP A 67 4.67 -9.26 -7.79
N HIS A 68 4.03 -10.17 -8.52
CA HIS A 68 3.92 -11.59 -8.16
C HIS A 68 5.30 -12.24 -7.87
N GLU A 69 6.32 -11.87 -8.65
CA GLU A 69 7.67 -12.44 -8.52
C GLU A 69 8.33 -12.07 -7.18
N THR A 70 7.87 -11.00 -6.51
CA THR A 70 8.40 -10.60 -5.20
C THR A 70 8.07 -11.62 -4.11
N TYR A 71 7.03 -12.46 -4.29
CA TYR A 71 6.64 -13.47 -3.32
C TYR A 71 7.65 -14.61 -3.20
N GLN A 72 8.52 -14.83 -4.20
CA GLN A 72 9.57 -15.83 -4.12
C GLN A 72 10.47 -15.62 -2.88
N ARG A 73 10.70 -14.37 -2.49
CA ARG A 73 11.47 -14.03 -1.28
C ARG A 73 10.87 -14.59 0.01
N CYS A 74 9.56 -14.75 0.08
CA CYS A 74 8.90 -15.35 1.24
C CYS A 74 9.12 -16.87 1.29
N ILE A 75 9.15 -17.50 0.12
CA ILE A 75 9.42 -18.93 -0.03
C ILE A 75 10.86 -19.20 0.39
N ASP A 76 11.82 -18.46 -0.17
CA ASP A 76 13.25 -18.63 0.09
C ASP A 76 13.66 -18.39 1.55
N ARG A 77 12.83 -17.70 2.36
CA ARG A 77 13.08 -17.47 3.79
C ARG A 77 12.59 -18.60 4.69
N THR A 78 11.81 -19.53 4.13
CA THR A 78 11.20 -20.64 4.89
C THR A 78 12.03 -21.92 4.81
N ASP A 79 13.02 -21.97 3.91
CA ASP A 79 14.07 -23.00 3.81
C ASP A 79 15.34 -22.60 4.60
#